data_AF-A0A6P5KI27-F1
#
_entry.id   AF-A0A6P5KI27-F1
#
_cell.length_a   1.000
_cell.length_b   1.000
_cell.length_c   1.000
_cell.angle_alpha   90.00
_cell.angle_beta   90.00
_cell.angle_gamma   90.00
#
_symmetry.space_group_name_H-M   'P 1'
#
loop_
_entity.id
_entity.type
_entity.pdbx_description
1 polymer ?
#
loop_
_entity_poly.entity_id
_entity_poly.type
_entity_poly.pdbx_seq_one_letter_code
_entity_poly.pdbx_strand_id
1 'polypeptide(L)'
;MLGRRLTTASSKGDSEERASLTSRNRIKELESSKNVVTLLVEKEPSSMDQGAVDLEKVVILLLDMGFSETHIKELFRIHAGIRPEQLLAVVSELMLLGLDPDPVCKALQKNPRILRLTVKQLKSRASHLRRLGLGGGILYGILLWNLQHMTHCCPDLFTMTQQRINALVSVLKDRCLFTGQQVTEILYSCPRVLQEDPAALEYKFQYAYFRMGIKQRDLVKTKYFRYSMTKIKQRHVFLERLGLYQTPDKKGQTQICNPSVNSVLRVPEAEFLAKVAHSSWEEFEVFKQLLAREELEEGDSLSVSEMRTQTWRTLTVLAMTRTERQKRVEDAEGEFAASVIGGFSSY
;
A
#
# COMPACT_ATOMS: atom_id res chain seq x y z
N MET A 1 49.04 5.58 -59.99
CA MET A 1 48.12 4.67 -59.26
C MET A 1 48.18 5.08 -57.79
N LEU A 2 47.20 5.62 -57.08
CA LEU A 2 45.80 5.97 -57.27
C LEU A 2 45.57 7.21 -56.38
N GLY A 3 44.88 8.23 -56.89
CA GLY A 3 44.51 9.41 -56.09
C GLY A 3 43.31 9.13 -55.17
N ARG A 4 43.09 10.00 -54.17
CA ARG A 4 41.75 10.26 -53.65
C ARG A 4 41.66 11.65 -53.01
N ARG A 5 40.65 12.37 -53.50
CA ARG A 5 40.22 13.74 -53.18
C ARG A 5 39.89 13.93 -51.69
N LEU A 6 40.28 15.09 -51.18
CA LEU A 6 39.60 15.76 -50.07
C LEU A 6 38.18 16.13 -50.53
N THR A 7 37.16 15.70 -49.78
CA THR A 7 35.81 16.26 -49.89
C THR A 7 35.39 16.76 -48.51
N THR A 8 35.12 18.05 -48.46
CA THR A 8 34.49 18.75 -47.34
C THR A 8 33.00 18.40 -47.35
N ALA A 9 32.52 17.68 -46.33
CA ALA A 9 31.09 17.44 -46.12
C ALA A 9 30.55 18.46 -45.11
N SER A 10 29.60 19.26 -45.59
CA SER A 10 28.87 20.33 -44.91
C SER A 10 27.98 19.78 -43.78
N SER A 11 28.23 20.19 -42.54
CA SER A 11 27.44 19.81 -41.34
C SER A 11 26.15 20.63 -41.18
N LYS A 12 25.50 21.03 -42.28
CA LYS A 12 24.28 21.87 -42.24
C LYS A 12 22.96 21.07 -42.25
N GLY A 13 22.99 19.78 -42.58
CA GLY A 13 21.78 18.96 -42.73
C GLY A 13 21.18 18.39 -41.43
N ASP A 14 22.02 18.01 -40.45
CA ASP A 14 21.54 17.28 -39.26
C ASP A 14 20.77 18.15 -38.26
N SER A 15 20.98 19.48 -38.29
CA SER A 15 20.24 20.42 -37.44
C SER A 15 18.87 20.77 -38.02
N GLU A 16 18.74 20.86 -39.35
CA GLU A 16 17.46 21.14 -40.02
C GLU A 16 16.53 19.93 -40.01
N GLU A 17 17.05 18.72 -40.17
CA GLU A 17 16.24 17.49 -40.17
C GLU A 17 15.71 17.14 -38.77
N ARG A 18 16.53 17.31 -37.72
CA ARG A 18 16.04 17.22 -36.33
C ARG A 18 15.01 18.29 -36.02
N ALA A 19 15.25 19.55 -36.40
CA ALA A 19 14.29 20.64 -36.17
C ALA A 19 12.96 20.41 -36.91
N SER A 20 12.99 19.86 -38.12
CA SER A 20 11.78 19.60 -38.91
C SER A 20 11.02 18.33 -38.49
N LEU A 21 11.71 17.30 -37.98
CA LEU A 21 11.09 16.16 -37.29
C LEU A 21 10.41 16.60 -35.98
N THR A 22 11.07 17.43 -35.16
CA THR A 22 10.47 18.00 -33.96
C THR A 22 9.28 18.91 -34.29
N SER A 23 9.36 19.66 -35.40
CA SER A 23 8.27 20.53 -35.86
C SER A 23 7.05 19.74 -36.37
N ARG A 24 7.27 18.66 -37.13
CA ARG A 24 6.17 17.78 -37.58
C ARG A 24 5.50 17.03 -36.43
N ASN A 25 6.26 16.59 -35.43
CA ASN A 25 5.68 15.98 -34.23
C ASN A 25 4.84 16.99 -33.45
N ARG A 26 5.33 18.23 -33.28
CA ARG A 26 4.55 19.33 -32.67
C ARG A 26 3.27 19.65 -33.43
N ILE A 27 3.30 19.68 -34.76
CA ILE A 27 2.09 19.94 -35.57
C ILE A 27 1.06 18.80 -35.37
N LYS A 28 1.50 17.55 -35.36
CA LYS A 28 0.62 16.39 -35.10
C LYS A 28 0.04 16.41 -33.68
N GLU A 29 0.82 16.80 -32.67
CA GLU A 29 0.34 16.97 -31.28
C GLU A 29 -0.67 18.12 -31.17
N LEU A 30 -0.47 19.23 -31.88
CA LEU A 30 -1.42 20.34 -31.96
C LEU A 30 -2.72 19.95 -32.66
N GLU A 31 -2.66 19.19 -33.75
CA GLU A 31 -3.84 18.68 -34.44
C GLU A 31 -4.61 17.64 -33.60
N SER A 32 -3.90 16.74 -32.91
CA SER A 32 -4.46 15.80 -31.92
C SER A 32 -5.13 16.55 -30.77
N SER A 33 -4.47 17.56 -30.18
CA SER A 33 -5.03 18.39 -29.11
C SER A 33 -6.31 19.11 -29.54
N LYS A 34 -6.31 19.74 -30.72
CA LYS A 34 -7.50 20.40 -31.28
C LYS A 34 -8.66 19.43 -31.48
N ASN A 35 -8.41 18.22 -31.96
CA ASN A 35 -9.44 17.19 -32.09
C ASN A 35 -10.00 16.75 -30.73
N VAL A 36 -9.16 16.61 -29.71
CA VAL A 36 -9.59 16.29 -28.33
C VAL A 36 -10.41 17.43 -27.73
N VAL A 37 -9.97 18.68 -27.88
CA VAL A 37 -10.69 19.87 -27.41
C VAL A 37 -12.06 19.98 -28.09
N THR A 38 -12.10 19.77 -29.41
CA THR A 38 -13.36 19.81 -30.19
C THR A 38 -14.35 18.74 -29.72
N LEU A 39 -13.87 17.53 -29.39
CA LEU A 39 -14.69 16.45 -28.83
C LEU A 39 -15.16 16.70 -27.39
N LEU A 40 -14.45 17.53 -26.62
CA LEU A 40 -14.82 17.87 -25.23
C LEU A 40 -15.81 19.04 -25.16
N VAL A 41 -15.93 19.84 -26.23
CA VAL A 41 -16.70 21.10 -26.28
C VAL A 41 -18.01 20.96 -27.10
N GLU A 42 -18.57 19.75 -27.26
CA GLU A 42 -19.82 19.51 -28.04
C GLU A 42 -21.11 20.15 -27.46
N LYS A 43 -21.05 21.22 -26.68
CA LYS A 43 -22.25 21.97 -26.28
C LYS A 43 -22.09 23.49 -26.42
N GLU A 44 -22.72 23.99 -27.49
CA GLU A 44 -23.21 25.34 -27.79
C GLU A 44 -22.19 26.50 -27.80
N PRO A 45 -21.94 27.12 -28.98
CA PRO A 45 -21.09 28.29 -29.10
C PRO A 45 -21.91 29.55 -28.78
N SER A 46 -21.85 30.03 -27.55
CA SER A 46 -22.05 31.46 -27.30
C SER A 46 -21.22 31.97 -26.11
N SER A 47 -20.29 32.88 -26.42
CA SER A 47 -19.55 33.80 -25.54
C SER A 47 -18.23 33.41 -24.82
N MET A 48 -17.52 32.33 -25.13
CA MET A 48 -16.27 31.98 -24.40
C MET A 48 -15.05 31.69 -25.30
N ASP A 49 -14.37 32.73 -25.78
CA ASP A 49 -13.12 32.59 -26.55
C ASP A 49 -11.90 32.31 -25.64
N GLN A 50 -11.83 32.96 -24.48
CA GLN A 50 -10.73 32.79 -23.52
C GLN A 50 -10.72 31.40 -22.84
N GLY A 51 -11.90 30.84 -22.56
CA GLY A 51 -12.03 29.54 -21.88
C GLY A 51 -11.63 28.35 -22.77
N ALA A 52 -11.83 28.45 -24.08
CA ALA A 52 -11.40 27.44 -25.04
C ALA A 52 -9.87 27.42 -25.19
N VAL A 53 -9.25 28.60 -25.23
CA VAL A 53 -7.78 28.77 -25.30
C VAL A 53 -7.09 28.22 -24.04
N ASP A 54 -7.68 28.40 -22.86
CA ASP A 54 -7.10 27.90 -21.61
C ASP A 54 -7.27 26.38 -21.46
N LEU A 55 -8.34 25.80 -22.02
CA LEU A 55 -8.53 24.34 -22.11
C LEU A 55 -7.49 23.68 -23.04
N GLU A 56 -7.24 24.27 -24.22
CA GLU A 56 -6.28 23.77 -25.20
C GLU A 56 -4.86 23.71 -24.61
N LYS A 57 -4.45 24.75 -23.86
CA LYS A 57 -3.17 24.76 -23.13
C LYS A 57 -3.09 23.62 -22.10
N VAL A 58 -4.16 23.38 -21.35
CA VAL A 58 -4.20 22.28 -20.36
C VAL A 58 -4.05 20.92 -21.04
N VAL A 59 -4.72 20.70 -22.18
CA VAL A 59 -4.60 19.46 -22.95
C VAL A 59 -3.17 19.25 -23.44
N ILE A 60 -2.51 20.29 -23.98
CA ILE A 60 -1.11 20.22 -24.41
C ILE A 60 -0.20 19.86 -23.23
N LEU A 61 -0.35 20.52 -22.08
CA LEU A 61 0.48 20.22 -20.91
C LEU A 61 0.26 18.82 -20.35
N LEU A 62 -0.96 18.28 -20.45
CA LEU A 62 -1.25 16.88 -20.09
C LEU A 62 -0.56 15.90 -21.06
N LEU A 63 -0.61 16.17 -22.37
CA LEU A 63 0.11 15.38 -23.38
C LEU A 63 1.63 15.41 -23.13
N ASP A 64 2.19 16.59 -22.85
CA ASP A 64 3.63 16.78 -22.53
C ASP A 64 4.05 15.99 -21.27
N MET A 65 3.14 15.81 -20.31
CA MET A 65 3.36 14.99 -19.11
C MET A 65 3.20 13.47 -19.36
N GLY A 66 2.90 13.06 -20.60
CA GLY A 66 2.77 11.66 -21.01
C GLY A 66 1.36 11.08 -20.91
N PHE A 67 0.33 11.90 -20.70
CA PHE A 67 -1.06 11.44 -20.77
C PHE A 67 -1.44 11.16 -22.23
N SER A 68 -2.22 10.11 -22.47
CA SER A 68 -2.77 9.82 -23.80
C SER A 68 -4.11 10.54 -23.98
N GLU A 69 -4.60 10.63 -25.21
CA GLU A 69 -5.94 11.18 -25.47
C GLU A 69 -7.05 10.45 -24.69
N THR A 70 -6.92 9.14 -24.46
CA THR A 70 -7.89 8.36 -23.68
C THR A 70 -7.85 8.76 -22.22
N HIS A 71 -6.66 8.94 -21.64
CA HIS A 71 -6.49 9.42 -20.27
C HIS A 71 -7.08 10.82 -20.11
N ILE A 72 -6.83 11.71 -21.06
CA ILE A 72 -7.34 13.10 -21.02
C ILE A 72 -8.87 13.09 -21.06
N LYS A 73 -9.49 12.36 -21.99
CA LYS A 73 -10.96 12.21 -22.05
C LYS A 73 -11.52 11.66 -20.73
N GLU A 74 -10.84 10.71 -20.11
CA GLU A 74 -11.22 10.13 -18.82
C GLU A 74 -11.12 11.13 -17.66
N LEU A 75 -10.04 11.90 -17.57
CA LEU A 75 -9.87 12.97 -16.58
C LEU A 75 -10.97 14.03 -16.70
N PHE A 76 -11.30 14.44 -17.92
CA PHE A 76 -12.37 15.40 -18.16
C PHE A 76 -13.77 14.83 -17.88
N ARG A 77 -13.99 13.51 -17.99
CA ARG A 77 -15.23 12.88 -17.50
C ARG A 77 -15.35 12.91 -15.98
N ILE A 78 -14.24 12.79 -15.26
CA ILE A 78 -14.20 12.85 -13.78
C ILE A 78 -14.36 14.29 -13.29
N HIS A 79 -14.06 15.28 -14.14
CA HIS A 79 -14.20 16.69 -13.82
C HIS A 79 -15.65 17.00 -13.42
N ALA A 80 -15.86 17.25 -12.13
CA ALA A 80 -17.16 17.57 -11.55
C ALA A 80 -17.33 19.11 -11.48
N GLY A 81 -17.16 19.81 -12.60
CA GLY A 81 -17.22 21.28 -12.64
C GLY A 81 -16.01 21.99 -12.03
N ILE A 82 -14.89 21.29 -11.86
CA ILE A 82 -13.61 21.87 -11.40
C ILE A 82 -12.91 22.52 -12.59
N ARG A 83 -12.28 23.69 -12.36
CA ARG A 83 -11.58 24.42 -13.41
C ARG A 83 -10.42 23.60 -14.01
N PRO A 84 -10.19 23.65 -15.33
CA PRO A 84 -9.12 22.90 -15.99
C PRO A 84 -7.72 23.14 -15.40
N GLU A 85 -7.42 24.35 -14.95
CA GLU A 85 -6.11 24.68 -14.37
C GLU A 85 -5.93 24.02 -12.99
N GLN A 86 -7.01 23.88 -12.23
CA GLN A 86 -6.98 23.16 -10.95
C GLN A 86 -6.81 21.66 -11.17
N LEU A 87 -7.46 21.08 -12.19
CA LEU A 87 -7.24 19.70 -12.59
C LEU A 87 -5.77 19.47 -12.95
N LEU A 88 -5.21 20.34 -13.80
CA LEU A 88 -3.80 20.29 -14.19
C LEU A 88 -2.89 20.36 -12.96
N ALA A 89 -3.10 21.35 -12.08
CA ALA A 89 -2.29 21.53 -10.89
C ALA A 89 -2.32 20.29 -9.96
N VAL A 90 -3.48 19.68 -9.75
CA VAL A 90 -3.58 18.45 -8.94
C VAL A 90 -2.88 17.27 -9.62
N VAL A 91 -3.09 17.09 -10.92
CA VAL A 91 -2.46 16.02 -11.70
C VAL A 91 -0.94 16.15 -11.70
N SER A 92 -0.40 17.35 -11.96
CA SER A 92 1.05 17.61 -11.91
C SER A 92 1.64 17.27 -10.55
N GLU A 93 0.97 17.62 -9.45
CA GLU A 93 1.44 17.30 -8.10
C GLU A 93 1.39 15.80 -7.79
N LEU A 94 0.39 15.08 -8.31
CA LEU A 94 0.34 13.62 -8.21
C LEU A 94 1.46 12.97 -9.03
N MET A 95 1.76 13.48 -10.23
CA MET A 95 2.90 13.02 -11.05
C MET A 95 4.24 13.26 -10.34
N LEU A 96 4.41 14.41 -9.66
CA LEU A 96 5.60 14.70 -8.83
C LEU A 96 5.76 13.78 -7.62
N LEU A 97 4.74 12.97 -7.28
CA LEU A 97 4.86 11.88 -6.31
C LEU A 97 5.49 10.61 -6.91
N GLY A 98 5.79 10.62 -8.20
CA GLY A 98 6.24 9.45 -8.95
C GLY A 98 5.08 8.55 -9.37
N LEU A 99 3.88 9.10 -9.54
CA LEU A 99 2.77 8.38 -10.17
C LEU A 99 2.83 8.57 -11.68
N ASP A 100 2.53 7.51 -12.42
CA ASP A 100 2.35 7.57 -13.88
C ASP A 100 0.91 7.99 -14.23
N PRO A 101 0.64 8.39 -15.50
CA PRO A 101 -0.68 8.86 -15.94
C PRO A 101 -1.83 7.88 -15.68
N ASP A 102 -1.65 6.60 -15.99
CA ASP A 102 -2.63 5.52 -15.77
C ASP A 102 -3.09 5.42 -14.29
N PRO A 103 -2.17 5.27 -13.31
CA PRO A 103 -2.49 5.32 -11.88
C PRO A 103 -3.18 6.59 -11.42
N VAL A 104 -2.77 7.75 -11.93
CA VAL A 104 -3.40 9.03 -11.60
C VAL A 104 -4.87 8.99 -12.02
N CYS A 105 -5.15 8.58 -13.26
CA CYS A 105 -6.52 8.44 -13.76
C CYS A 105 -7.33 7.49 -12.88
N LYS A 106 -6.83 6.28 -12.60
CA LYS A 106 -7.52 5.29 -11.75
C LYS A 106 -7.76 5.80 -10.33
N ALA A 107 -6.80 6.50 -9.72
CA ALA A 107 -6.96 7.08 -8.39
C ALA A 107 -8.06 8.14 -8.36
N LEU A 108 -8.07 9.03 -9.37
CA LEU A 108 -9.09 10.08 -9.51
C LEU A 108 -10.48 9.50 -9.82
N GLN A 109 -10.57 8.42 -10.59
CA GLN A 109 -11.83 7.71 -10.83
C GLN A 109 -12.41 7.13 -9.55
N LYS A 110 -11.57 6.45 -8.77
CA LYS A 110 -12.01 5.82 -7.52
C LYS A 110 -12.32 6.87 -6.45
N ASN A 111 -11.63 8.00 -6.44
CA ASN A 111 -11.87 9.07 -5.49
C ASN A 111 -11.75 10.48 -6.13
N PRO A 112 -12.82 10.97 -6.77
CA PRO A 112 -12.83 12.30 -7.40
C PRO A 112 -12.64 13.45 -6.41
N ARG A 113 -12.81 13.20 -5.10
CA ARG A 113 -12.59 14.20 -4.05
C ARG A 113 -11.13 14.66 -3.97
N ILE A 114 -10.19 13.89 -4.50
CA ILE A 114 -8.78 14.29 -4.61
C ILE A 114 -8.65 15.60 -5.41
N LEU A 115 -9.49 15.83 -6.42
CA LEU A 115 -9.49 17.06 -7.23
C LEU A 115 -9.90 18.31 -6.42
N ARG A 116 -10.57 18.13 -5.28
CA ARG A 116 -10.95 19.24 -4.37
C ARG A 116 -9.80 19.65 -3.44
N LEU A 117 -8.71 18.89 -3.40
CA LEU A 117 -7.55 19.21 -2.58
C LEU A 117 -6.74 20.32 -3.25
N THR A 118 -6.21 21.22 -2.42
CA THR A 118 -5.26 22.24 -2.87
C THR A 118 -3.87 21.62 -3.09
N VAL A 119 -3.08 22.23 -3.96
CA VAL A 119 -1.66 21.86 -4.18
C VAL A 119 -0.88 21.80 -2.86
N LYS A 120 -1.13 22.76 -1.95
CA LYS A 120 -0.48 22.79 -0.62
C LYS A 120 -0.83 21.56 0.22
N GLN A 121 -2.10 21.13 0.21
CA GLN A 121 -2.55 19.93 0.93
C GLN A 121 -1.93 18.66 0.34
N LEU A 122 -1.87 18.54 -0.99
CA LEU A 122 -1.19 17.43 -1.66
C LEU A 122 0.30 17.37 -1.32
N LYS A 123 1.02 18.51 -1.37
CA LYS A 123 2.44 18.59 -0.98
C LYS A 123 2.69 18.22 0.48
N SER A 124 1.84 18.70 1.38
CA SER A 124 1.93 18.34 2.80
C SER A 124 1.70 16.84 3.00
N ARG A 125 0.68 16.27 2.33
CA ARG A 125 0.40 14.84 2.36
C ARG A 125 1.56 14.01 1.84
N ALA A 126 2.07 14.39 0.68
CA ALA A 126 3.24 13.81 0.04
C ALA A 126 4.45 13.75 0.99
N SER A 127 4.78 14.89 1.60
CA SER A 127 5.86 14.99 2.57
C SER A 127 5.63 14.08 3.77
N HIS A 128 4.40 14.03 4.28
CA HIS A 128 4.07 13.15 5.38
C HIS A 128 4.22 11.67 5.04
N LEU A 129 3.73 11.23 3.87
CA LEU A 129 3.90 9.86 3.39
C LEU A 129 5.38 9.51 3.21
N ARG A 130 6.19 10.42 2.64
CA ARG A 130 7.64 10.27 2.54
C ARG A 130 8.31 10.03 3.90
N ARG A 131 7.95 10.82 4.92
CA ARG A 131 8.47 10.65 6.30
C ARG A 131 8.09 9.31 6.93
N LEU A 132 7.00 8.68 6.51
CA LEU A 132 6.61 7.34 6.96
C LEU A 132 7.41 6.22 6.28
N GLY A 133 8.44 6.57 5.49
CA GLY A 133 9.21 5.64 4.67
C GLY A 133 8.51 5.28 3.36
N LEU A 134 7.40 5.95 3.03
CA LEU A 134 6.65 5.76 1.79
C LEU A 134 7.12 6.73 0.69
N GLY A 135 8.38 7.18 0.73
CA GLY A 135 9.02 7.73 -0.47
C GLY A 135 10.52 8.03 -0.43
N GLY A 136 11.28 7.27 -1.23
CA GLY A 136 12.67 7.58 -1.65
C GLY A 136 13.52 6.39 -2.15
N GLY A 137 14.20 6.55 -3.30
CA GLY A 137 15.53 6.01 -3.74
C GLY A 137 15.78 4.49 -3.83
N ILE A 138 15.95 3.90 -5.03
CA ILE A 138 16.09 2.43 -5.32
C ILE A 138 14.82 1.63 -5.00
N LEU A 139 14.23 1.92 -3.85
CA LEU A 139 12.81 1.76 -3.57
C LEU A 139 11.93 2.51 -4.59
N TYR A 140 12.41 3.46 -5.40
CA TYR A 140 11.59 4.20 -6.38
C TYR A 140 10.79 3.31 -7.33
N GLY A 141 11.33 2.15 -7.76
CA GLY A 141 10.56 1.17 -8.57
C GLY A 141 9.50 0.43 -7.74
N ILE A 142 9.80 0.14 -6.48
CA ILE A 142 8.85 -0.41 -5.48
C ILE A 142 7.90 0.68 -4.98
N LEU A 143 8.23 1.96 -5.14
CA LEU A 143 7.49 3.14 -4.70
C LEU A 143 6.45 3.56 -5.73
N LEU A 144 6.82 3.43 -7.01
CA LEU A 144 5.87 3.40 -8.13
C LEU A 144 4.87 2.28 -7.90
N TRP A 145 5.31 1.04 -7.61
CA TRP A 145 4.38 -0.01 -7.14
C TRP A 145 3.58 0.48 -5.91
N ASN A 146 4.23 1.07 -4.90
CA ASN A 146 3.63 1.50 -3.63
C ASN A 146 2.43 2.43 -3.86
N LEU A 147 2.60 3.58 -4.50
CA LEU A 147 1.50 4.51 -4.69
C LEU A 147 0.43 3.99 -5.68
N GLN A 148 0.82 3.26 -6.73
CA GLN A 148 -0.12 2.65 -7.67
C GLN A 148 -1.04 1.60 -7.01
N HIS A 149 -0.46 0.73 -6.18
CA HIS A 149 -1.20 -0.32 -5.49
C HIS A 149 -1.92 0.20 -4.25
N MET A 150 -1.36 1.19 -3.54
CA MET A 150 -2.01 1.89 -2.43
C MET A 150 -3.23 2.65 -2.92
N THR A 151 -3.16 3.39 -4.02
CA THR A 151 -4.33 4.10 -4.59
C THR A 151 -5.39 3.14 -5.09
N HIS A 152 -4.98 1.98 -5.63
CA HIS A 152 -5.92 0.94 -6.01
C HIS A 152 -6.65 0.33 -4.80
N CYS A 153 -5.94 0.07 -3.69
CA CYS A 153 -6.47 -0.65 -2.53
C CYS A 153 -7.04 0.27 -1.43
N CYS A 154 -6.62 1.53 -1.43
CA CYS A 154 -6.93 2.57 -0.44
C CYS A 154 -7.01 3.95 -1.13
N PRO A 155 -8.07 4.18 -1.92
CA PRO A 155 -8.21 5.40 -2.72
C PRO A 155 -8.40 6.66 -1.86
N ASP A 156 -8.71 6.50 -0.56
CA ASP A 156 -8.83 7.60 0.39
C ASP A 156 -7.49 8.03 1.01
N LEU A 157 -6.35 7.45 0.60
CA LEU A 157 -5.04 7.80 1.18
C LEU A 157 -4.75 9.31 1.17
N PHE A 158 -5.15 10.00 0.09
CA PHE A 158 -4.94 11.44 -0.06
C PHE A 158 -5.94 12.29 0.71
N THR A 159 -7.13 11.75 0.97
CA THR A 159 -8.26 12.47 1.60
C THR A 159 -8.43 12.16 3.09
N MET A 160 -7.90 11.04 3.58
CA MET A 160 -7.96 10.64 5.00
C MET A 160 -7.18 11.60 5.90
N THR A 161 -7.61 11.78 7.15
CA THR A 161 -6.93 12.71 8.06
C THR A 161 -5.53 12.22 8.45
N GLN A 162 -4.59 13.14 8.63
CA GLN A 162 -3.24 12.80 9.11
C GLN A 162 -3.28 12.17 10.50
N GLN A 163 -4.19 12.63 11.36
CA GLN A 163 -4.41 12.07 12.69
C GLN A 163 -4.75 10.57 12.64
N ARG A 164 -5.59 10.14 11.69
CA ARG A 164 -5.93 8.73 11.52
C ARG A 164 -4.70 7.89 11.17
N ILE A 165 -3.89 8.33 10.21
CA ILE A 165 -2.66 7.63 9.82
C ILE A 165 -1.72 7.52 11.02
N ASN A 166 -1.53 8.63 11.75
CA ASN A 166 -0.68 8.66 12.94
C ASN A 166 -1.20 7.74 14.05
N ALA A 167 -2.52 7.67 14.28
CA ALA A 167 -3.11 6.80 15.29
C ALA A 167 -2.82 5.32 14.99
N LEU A 168 -3.00 4.89 13.73
CA LEU A 168 -2.71 3.52 13.32
C LEU A 168 -1.21 3.20 13.37
N VAL A 169 -0.35 4.14 12.96
CA VAL A 169 1.10 4.00 13.08
C VAL A 169 1.53 3.91 14.55
N SER A 170 0.92 4.70 15.44
CA SER A 170 1.16 4.63 16.88
C SER A 170 0.71 3.28 17.45
N VAL A 171 -0.43 2.74 17.05
CA VAL A 171 -0.83 1.38 17.47
C VAL A 171 0.21 0.34 17.04
N LEU A 172 0.66 0.38 15.78
CA LEU A 172 1.64 -0.58 15.29
C LEU A 172 3.00 -0.46 16.01
N LYS A 173 3.46 0.77 16.30
CA LYS A 173 4.74 1.01 16.97
C LYS A 173 4.68 0.81 18.47
N ASP A 174 3.71 1.42 19.12
CA ASP A 174 3.72 1.60 20.57
C ASP A 174 2.97 0.46 21.28
N ARG A 175 1.93 -0.09 20.65
CA ARG A 175 1.13 -1.20 21.20
C ARG A 175 1.55 -2.56 20.66
N CYS A 176 1.85 -2.63 19.36
CA CYS A 176 2.25 -3.87 18.70
C CYS A 176 3.77 -4.03 18.57
N LEU A 177 4.55 -3.03 18.99
CA LEU A 177 6.02 -3.05 19.08
C LEU A 177 6.75 -3.36 17.76
N PHE A 178 6.16 -3.02 16.61
CA PHE A 178 6.84 -3.13 15.32
C PHE A 178 7.90 -2.04 15.16
N THR A 179 9.03 -2.38 14.54
CA THR A 179 10.05 -1.39 14.19
C THR A 179 9.55 -0.44 13.10
N GLY A 180 10.18 0.72 12.95
CA GLY A 180 9.83 1.67 11.87
C GLY A 180 9.83 1.03 10.49
N GLN A 181 10.83 0.19 10.19
CA GLN A 181 10.94 -0.55 8.93
C GLN A 181 9.80 -1.57 8.76
N GLN A 182 9.46 -2.30 9.82
CA GLN A 182 8.34 -3.27 9.78
C GLN A 182 7.00 -2.56 9.58
N VAL A 183 6.80 -1.39 10.21
CA VAL A 183 5.61 -0.58 10.00
C VAL A 183 5.52 -0.12 8.55
N THR A 184 6.61 0.39 7.98
CA THR A 184 6.65 0.77 6.55
C THR A 184 6.31 -0.43 5.66
N GLU A 185 6.86 -1.61 5.95
CA GLU A 185 6.56 -2.84 5.19
C GLU A 185 5.11 -3.31 5.36
N ILE A 186 4.51 -3.17 6.55
CA ILE A 186 3.07 -3.48 6.78
C ILE A 186 2.20 -2.52 5.97
N LEU A 187 2.46 -1.22 6.05
CA LEU A 187 1.71 -0.22 5.31
C LEU A 187 1.83 -0.47 3.80
N TYR A 188 3.01 -0.85 3.32
CA TYR A 188 3.27 -1.19 1.93
C TYR A 188 2.55 -2.48 1.48
N SER A 189 2.67 -3.55 2.25
CA SER A 189 2.20 -4.87 1.87
C SER A 189 0.71 -5.12 2.17
N CYS A 190 0.14 -4.31 3.07
CA CYS A 190 -1.20 -4.41 3.62
C CYS A 190 -1.88 -3.01 3.71
N PRO A 191 -2.15 -2.33 2.58
CA PRO A 191 -2.73 -0.97 2.52
C PRO A 191 -4.01 -0.81 3.34
N ARG A 192 -4.83 -1.86 3.38
CA ARG A 192 -6.15 -1.87 4.03
C ARG A 192 -6.07 -1.62 5.53
N VAL A 193 -4.90 -1.81 6.15
CA VAL A 193 -4.65 -1.45 7.55
C VAL A 193 -5.00 0.02 7.83
N LEU A 194 -4.81 0.92 6.86
CA LEU A 194 -5.16 2.34 6.98
C LEU A 194 -6.68 2.60 7.10
N GLN A 195 -7.50 1.63 6.71
CA GLN A 195 -8.96 1.68 6.78
C GLN A 195 -9.49 0.97 8.03
N GLU A 196 -8.65 0.26 8.79
CA GLU A 196 -9.08 -0.43 10.01
C GLU A 196 -9.29 0.55 11.16
N ASP A 197 -10.14 0.14 12.11
CA ASP A 197 -10.24 0.79 13.40
C ASP A 197 -8.96 0.49 14.23
N PRO A 198 -8.39 1.47 14.97
CA PRO A 198 -7.18 1.25 15.76
C PRO A 198 -7.29 0.12 16.79
N ALA A 199 -8.45 -0.04 17.46
CA ALA A 199 -8.64 -1.11 18.43
C ALA A 199 -8.81 -2.47 17.75
N ALA A 200 -9.50 -2.51 16.61
CA ALA A 200 -9.61 -3.73 15.79
C ALA A 200 -8.25 -4.19 15.26
N LEU A 201 -7.38 -3.25 14.86
CA LEU A 201 -6.02 -3.54 14.41
C LEU A 201 -5.16 -4.11 15.55
N GLU A 202 -5.24 -3.50 16.74
CA GLU A 202 -4.54 -4.00 17.94
C GLU A 202 -5.02 -5.43 18.28
N TYR A 203 -6.33 -5.66 18.28
CA TYR A 203 -6.90 -6.98 18.54
C TYR A 203 -6.44 -8.03 17.51
N LYS A 204 -6.41 -7.67 16.22
CA LYS A 204 -5.91 -8.55 15.15
C LYS A 204 -4.44 -8.94 15.37
N PHE A 205 -3.60 -7.99 15.80
CA PHE A 205 -2.23 -8.28 16.19
C PHE A 205 -2.17 -9.22 17.41
N GLN A 206 -2.91 -8.91 18.47
CA GLN A 206 -2.93 -9.70 19.71
C GLN A 206 -3.37 -11.14 19.44
N TYR A 207 -4.39 -11.35 18.61
CA TYR A 207 -4.82 -12.68 18.21
C TYR A 207 -3.69 -13.43 17.51
N ALA A 208 -3.01 -12.81 16.56
CA ALA A 208 -1.89 -13.45 15.87
C ALA A 208 -0.72 -13.79 16.81
N TYR A 209 -0.36 -12.85 17.70
CA TYR A 209 0.81 -12.97 18.55
C TYR A 209 0.58 -13.92 19.73
N PHE A 210 -0.56 -13.80 20.42
CA PHE A 210 -0.85 -14.57 21.63
C PHE A 210 -1.65 -15.84 21.36
N ARG A 211 -2.66 -15.77 20.49
CA ARG A 211 -3.54 -16.92 20.21
C ARG A 211 -2.94 -17.85 19.17
N MET A 212 -2.35 -17.30 18.11
CA MET A 212 -1.68 -18.12 17.08
C MET A 212 -0.17 -18.32 17.34
N GLY A 213 0.40 -17.55 18.27
CA GLY A 213 1.84 -17.61 18.60
C GLY A 213 2.79 -17.16 17.48
N ILE A 214 2.30 -16.35 16.53
CA ILE A 214 3.08 -15.88 15.39
C ILE A 214 3.91 -14.65 15.79
N LYS A 215 5.23 -14.70 15.56
CA LYS A 215 6.14 -13.59 15.87
C LYS A 215 6.00 -12.46 14.85
N GLN A 216 6.31 -11.23 15.27
CA GLN A 216 6.18 -10.01 14.44
C GLN A 216 6.88 -10.11 13.09
N ARG A 217 8.09 -10.67 13.04
CA ARG A 217 8.84 -10.88 11.78
C ARG A 217 8.02 -11.70 10.77
N ASP A 218 7.35 -12.74 11.24
CA ASP A 218 6.55 -13.61 10.38
C ASP A 218 5.21 -12.97 10.01
N LEU A 219 4.60 -12.17 10.89
CA LEU A 219 3.41 -11.37 10.54
C LEU A 219 3.67 -10.43 9.36
N VAL A 220 4.84 -9.78 9.35
CA VAL A 220 5.28 -8.91 8.25
C VAL A 220 5.56 -9.73 6.99
N LYS A 221 6.41 -10.77 7.10
CA LYS A 221 6.82 -11.63 5.97
C LYS A 221 5.64 -12.28 5.26
N THR A 222 4.63 -12.72 6.02
CA THR A 222 3.43 -13.40 5.51
C THR A 222 2.31 -12.42 5.14
N LYS A 223 2.55 -11.12 5.37
CA LYS A 223 1.62 -10.03 5.05
C LYS A 223 0.27 -10.25 5.73
N TYR A 224 0.29 -10.74 6.97
CA TYR A 224 -0.86 -11.22 7.74
C TYR A 224 -2.02 -10.21 7.81
N PHE A 225 -1.70 -8.93 7.97
CA PHE A 225 -2.70 -7.87 8.13
C PHE A 225 -3.57 -7.63 6.89
N ARG A 226 -3.27 -8.22 5.73
CA ARG A 226 -4.13 -8.15 4.55
C ARG A 226 -5.44 -8.95 4.69
N TYR A 227 -5.48 -9.90 5.63
CA TYR A 227 -6.62 -10.79 5.82
C TYR A 227 -7.62 -10.19 6.81
N SER A 228 -8.91 -10.45 6.59
CA SER A 228 -9.96 -10.07 7.53
C SER A 228 -9.89 -10.92 8.79
N MET A 229 -10.34 -10.36 9.92
CA MET A 229 -10.38 -11.08 11.18
C MET A 229 -11.25 -12.34 11.09
N THR A 230 -12.39 -12.24 10.39
CA THR A 230 -13.28 -13.37 10.09
C THR A 230 -12.55 -14.52 9.39
N LYS A 231 -11.81 -14.25 8.31
CA LYS A 231 -11.06 -15.29 7.59
C LYS A 231 -9.99 -15.94 8.47
N ILE A 232 -9.28 -15.12 9.26
CA ILE A 232 -8.26 -15.58 10.20
C ILE A 232 -8.88 -16.57 11.19
N LYS A 233 -9.96 -16.17 11.87
CA LYS A 233 -10.62 -17.00 12.88
C LYS A 233 -11.22 -18.27 12.28
N GLN A 234 -11.96 -18.16 11.19
CA GLN A 234 -12.57 -19.31 10.51
C GLN A 234 -11.53 -20.38 10.19
N ARG A 235 -10.38 -20.02 9.61
CA ARG A 235 -9.36 -21.02 9.26
C ARG A 235 -8.55 -21.50 10.46
N HIS A 236 -8.18 -20.60 11.37
CA HIS A 236 -7.41 -20.97 12.56
C HIS A 236 -8.21 -21.88 13.50
N VAL A 237 -9.40 -21.45 13.91
CA VAL A 237 -10.22 -22.18 14.88
C VAL A 237 -10.68 -23.52 14.30
N PHE A 238 -10.94 -23.59 13.00
CA PHE A 238 -11.25 -24.86 12.35
C PHE A 238 -10.10 -25.86 12.46
N LEU A 239 -8.87 -25.45 12.12
CA LEU A 239 -7.70 -26.32 12.27
C LEU A 239 -7.43 -26.68 13.74
N GLU A 240 -7.67 -25.76 14.66
CA GLU A 240 -7.52 -26.03 16.08
C GLU A 240 -8.51 -27.10 16.58
N ARG A 241 -9.79 -27.01 16.16
CA ARG A 241 -10.81 -28.01 16.50
C ARG A 241 -10.57 -29.37 15.83
N LEU A 242 -9.89 -29.39 14.69
CA LEU A 242 -9.42 -30.61 14.04
C LEU A 242 -8.13 -31.18 14.67
N GLY A 243 -7.51 -30.47 15.62
CA GLY A 243 -6.22 -30.85 16.19
C GLY A 243 -5.04 -30.68 15.23
N LEU A 244 -5.21 -29.95 14.13
CA LEU A 244 -4.21 -29.65 13.10
C LEU A 244 -3.48 -28.33 13.33
N TYR A 245 -3.91 -27.56 14.33
CA TYR A 245 -3.22 -26.36 14.80
C TYR A 245 -3.24 -26.33 16.33
N GLN A 246 -2.10 -26.11 16.94
CA GLN A 246 -1.97 -26.00 18.39
C GLN A 246 -1.52 -24.60 18.78
N THR A 247 -2.23 -23.98 19.72
CA THR A 247 -1.74 -22.74 20.32
C THR A 247 -0.41 -23.01 21.03
N PRO A 248 0.66 -22.26 20.72
CA PRO A 248 1.96 -22.50 21.35
C PRO A 248 1.91 -22.33 22.87
N ASP A 249 2.70 -23.13 23.58
CA ASP A 249 2.82 -23.04 25.02
C ASP A 249 3.55 -21.75 25.48
N LYS A 250 3.80 -21.62 26.78
CA LYS A 250 4.50 -20.44 27.35
C LYS A 250 5.93 -20.26 26.80
N LYS A 251 6.54 -21.32 26.26
CA LYS A 251 7.87 -21.30 25.61
C LYS A 251 7.77 -21.10 24.09
N GLY A 252 6.55 -20.96 23.56
CA GLY A 252 6.31 -20.86 22.13
C GLY A 252 6.47 -22.18 21.38
N GLN A 253 6.38 -23.31 22.08
CA GLN A 253 6.52 -24.64 21.51
C GLN A 253 5.15 -25.28 21.28
N THR A 254 5.07 -26.15 20.28
CA THR A 254 3.91 -26.98 19.96
C THR A 254 4.35 -28.43 19.86
N GLN A 255 3.46 -29.35 20.21
CA GLN A 255 3.70 -30.80 20.10
C GLN A 255 3.60 -31.27 18.65
N ILE A 256 2.77 -30.56 17.86
CA ILE A 256 2.64 -30.75 16.41
C ILE A 256 3.32 -29.61 15.67
N CYS A 257 3.76 -29.88 14.44
CA CYS A 257 4.24 -28.84 13.55
C CYS A 257 3.04 -28.08 12.96
N ASN A 258 2.73 -26.90 13.51
CA ASN A 258 1.66 -26.07 12.99
C ASN A 258 1.89 -25.73 11.50
N PRO A 259 0.83 -25.72 10.66
CA PRO A 259 0.94 -25.29 9.29
C PRO A 259 1.33 -23.82 9.19
N SER A 260 2.07 -23.48 8.13
CA SER A 260 2.53 -22.11 7.90
C SER A 260 1.37 -21.13 7.70
N VAL A 261 1.57 -19.86 8.07
CA VAL A 261 0.55 -18.81 7.87
C VAL A 261 0.13 -18.68 6.40
N ASN A 262 1.05 -18.88 5.46
CA ASN A 262 0.74 -18.80 4.03
C ASN A 262 -0.12 -19.98 3.56
N SER A 263 0.18 -21.21 3.98
CA SER A 263 -0.67 -22.37 3.65
C SER A 263 -2.06 -22.26 4.29
N VAL A 264 -2.18 -21.58 5.44
CA VAL A 264 -3.47 -21.34 6.08
C VAL A 264 -4.24 -20.18 5.43
N LEU A 265 -3.64 -19.00 5.24
CA LEU A 265 -4.37 -17.78 4.90
C LEU A 265 -4.23 -17.32 3.45
N ARG A 266 -3.09 -17.57 2.79
CA ARG A 266 -2.81 -17.06 1.44
C ARG A 266 -3.54 -17.85 0.36
N VAL A 267 -3.64 -19.16 0.52
CA VAL A 267 -4.24 -20.04 -0.48
C VAL A 267 -5.76 -19.85 -0.59
N PRO A 268 -6.37 -20.17 -1.75
CA PRO A 268 -7.82 -20.25 -1.90
C PRO A 268 -8.47 -21.23 -0.92
N GLU A 269 -9.77 -21.10 -0.68
CA GLU A 269 -10.50 -21.96 0.28
C GLU A 269 -10.43 -23.44 -0.09
N ALA A 270 -10.66 -23.78 -1.36
CA ALA A 270 -10.56 -25.17 -1.84
C ALA A 270 -9.18 -25.79 -1.58
N GLU A 271 -8.10 -25.04 -1.79
CA GLU A 271 -6.74 -25.53 -1.54
C GLU A 271 -6.46 -25.67 -0.03
N PHE A 272 -6.92 -24.73 0.78
CA PHE A 272 -6.84 -24.83 2.25
C PHE A 272 -7.53 -26.10 2.75
N LEU A 273 -8.74 -26.38 2.27
CA LEU A 273 -9.51 -27.55 2.68
C LEU A 273 -8.87 -28.85 2.22
N ALA A 274 -8.44 -28.94 0.96
CA ALA A 274 -7.87 -30.16 0.41
C ALA A 274 -6.49 -30.50 1.00
N LYS A 275 -5.62 -29.49 1.19
CA LYS A 275 -4.19 -29.70 1.50
C LYS A 275 -3.81 -29.45 2.96
N VAL A 276 -4.63 -28.71 3.71
CA VAL A 276 -4.29 -28.32 5.09
C VAL A 276 -5.30 -28.84 6.08
N ALA A 277 -6.59 -28.61 5.86
CA ALA A 277 -7.64 -29.06 6.78
C ALA A 277 -8.09 -30.50 6.56
N HIS A 278 -7.85 -31.04 5.35
CA HIS A 278 -8.29 -32.37 4.92
C HIS A 278 -9.79 -32.62 5.19
N SER A 279 -10.62 -31.64 4.83
CA SER A 279 -12.06 -31.63 5.11
C SER A 279 -12.84 -31.17 3.87
N SER A 280 -14.14 -31.49 3.84
CA SER A 280 -15.04 -31.10 2.76
C SER A 280 -15.41 -29.61 2.81
N TRP A 281 -15.93 -29.09 1.70
CA TRP A 281 -16.42 -27.71 1.64
C TRP A 281 -17.67 -27.54 2.52
N GLU A 282 -18.55 -28.53 2.54
CA GLU A 282 -19.79 -28.55 3.30
C GLU A 282 -19.54 -28.48 4.81
N GLU A 283 -18.60 -29.29 5.33
CA GLU A 283 -18.20 -29.25 6.74
C GLU A 283 -17.69 -27.87 7.15
N PHE A 284 -16.86 -27.25 6.29
CA PHE A 284 -16.31 -25.94 6.57
C PHE A 284 -17.38 -24.83 6.49
N GLU A 285 -18.33 -24.92 5.56
CA GLU A 285 -19.42 -23.96 5.44
C GLU A 285 -20.33 -23.99 6.67
N VAL A 286 -20.71 -25.19 7.13
CA VAL A 286 -21.47 -25.37 8.38
C VAL A 286 -20.67 -24.83 9.57
N PHE A 287 -19.36 -25.12 9.63
CA PHE A 287 -18.50 -24.60 10.68
C PHE A 287 -18.46 -23.07 10.70
N LYS A 288 -18.36 -22.39 9.56
CA LYS A 288 -18.37 -20.92 9.48
C LYS A 288 -19.65 -20.33 10.09
N GLN A 289 -20.80 -20.98 9.90
CA GLN A 289 -22.08 -20.55 10.47
C GLN A 289 -22.15 -20.77 11.98
N LEU A 290 -21.67 -21.94 12.46
CA LEU A 290 -21.59 -22.24 13.89
C LEU A 290 -20.67 -21.26 14.61
N LEU A 291 -19.47 -21.03 14.07
CA LEU A 291 -18.51 -20.07 14.64
C LEU A 291 -19.09 -18.65 14.69
N ALA A 292 -19.77 -18.21 13.63
CA ALA A 292 -20.40 -16.88 13.62
C ALA A 292 -21.50 -16.74 14.70
N ARG A 293 -22.22 -17.81 15.00
CA ARG A 293 -23.23 -17.83 16.08
C ARG A 293 -22.57 -17.78 17.46
N GLU A 294 -21.55 -18.59 17.69
CA GLU A 294 -20.77 -18.60 18.94
C GLU A 294 -20.21 -17.19 19.25
N GLU A 295 -19.70 -16.48 18.25
CA GLU A 295 -19.16 -15.12 18.42
C GLU A 295 -20.24 -14.07 18.77
N LEU A 296 -21.48 -14.26 18.32
CA LEU A 296 -22.59 -13.37 18.67
C LEU A 296 -23.04 -13.61 20.12
N GLU A 297 -23.14 -14.86 20.55
CA GLU A 297 -23.52 -15.25 21.91
C GLU A 297 -22.45 -14.80 22.95
N GLU A 298 -21.17 -14.93 22.60
CA GLU A 298 -20.06 -14.36 23.39
C GLU A 298 -20.04 -12.82 23.36
N GLY A 299 -20.58 -12.21 22.29
CA GLY A 299 -20.69 -10.77 22.08
C GLY A 299 -21.76 -10.08 22.93
N ASP A 300 -22.89 -10.74 23.17
CA ASP A 300 -24.00 -10.20 23.97
C ASP A 300 -23.75 -10.31 25.49
N SER A 301 -22.75 -11.08 25.90
CA SER A 301 -22.35 -11.25 27.31
C SER A 301 -21.21 -10.28 27.74
N LEU A 302 -20.88 -9.27 26.93
CA LEU A 302 -19.66 -8.45 27.04
C LEU A 302 -19.68 -7.28 28.05
N SER A 303 -20.61 -7.18 29.00
CA SER A 303 -20.47 -6.21 30.12
C SER A 303 -19.33 -6.57 31.10
N VAL A 304 -18.75 -7.78 30.98
CA VAL A 304 -17.63 -8.28 31.79
C VAL A 304 -16.27 -8.25 31.02
N SER A 305 -16.29 -8.04 29.70
CA SER A 305 -15.11 -8.20 28.83
C SER A 305 -14.26 -6.93 28.65
N GLU A 306 -14.83 -5.75 28.86
CA GLU A 306 -14.08 -4.49 28.87
C GLU A 306 -13.02 -4.48 30.00
N MET A 307 -13.24 -5.20 31.09
CA MET A 307 -12.26 -5.37 32.17
C MET A 307 -11.15 -6.36 31.82
N ARG A 308 -11.42 -7.34 30.94
CA ARG A 308 -10.42 -8.28 30.42
C ARG A 308 -9.52 -7.61 29.40
N THR A 309 -10.06 -6.86 28.44
CA THR A 309 -9.23 -6.14 27.45
C THR A 309 -8.28 -5.14 28.12
N GLN A 310 -8.69 -4.47 29.20
CA GLN A 310 -7.79 -3.59 29.97
C GLN A 310 -6.65 -4.35 30.67
N THR A 311 -6.92 -5.50 31.30
CA THR A 311 -5.90 -6.33 31.96
C THR A 311 -4.99 -7.04 30.95
N TRP A 312 -5.52 -7.51 29.83
CA TRP A 312 -4.73 -8.08 28.73
C TRP A 312 -3.86 -7.04 28.03
N ARG A 313 -4.30 -5.78 27.89
CA ARG A 313 -3.47 -4.67 27.39
C ARG A 313 -2.24 -4.45 28.27
N THR A 314 -2.41 -4.41 29.59
CA THR A 314 -1.29 -4.22 30.52
C THR A 314 -0.35 -5.43 30.55
N LEU A 315 -0.91 -6.65 30.53
CA LEU A 315 -0.12 -7.88 30.49
C LEU A 315 0.60 -8.09 29.15
N THR A 316 0.02 -7.65 28.02
CA THR A 316 0.64 -7.69 26.69
C THR A 316 1.89 -6.83 26.65
N VAL A 317 1.78 -5.57 27.11
CA VAL A 317 2.93 -4.66 27.18
C VAL A 317 4.00 -5.18 28.14
N LEU A 318 3.60 -5.70 29.31
CA LEU A 318 4.54 -6.28 30.29
C LEU A 318 5.22 -7.57 29.79
N ALA A 319 4.49 -8.46 29.12
CA ALA A 319 5.03 -9.71 28.59
C ALA A 319 5.99 -9.46 27.43
N MET A 320 5.64 -8.55 26.52
CA MET A 320 6.51 -8.20 25.40
C MET A 320 7.75 -7.44 25.87
N THR A 321 7.62 -6.46 26.77
CA THR A 321 8.79 -5.74 27.32
C THR A 321 9.72 -6.63 28.14
N ARG A 322 9.19 -7.64 28.85
CA ARG A 322 10.01 -8.63 29.57
C ARG A 322 10.78 -9.53 28.59
N THR A 323 10.13 -9.99 27.53
CA THR A 323 10.75 -10.83 26.49
C THR A 323 11.81 -10.06 25.70
N GLU A 324 11.56 -8.79 25.37
CA GLU A 324 12.51 -7.92 24.66
C GLU A 324 13.73 -7.57 25.53
N ARG A 325 13.55 -7.37 26.84
CA ARG A 325 14.65 -7.17 27.79
C ARG A 325 15.50 -8.43 27.95
N GLN A 326 14.85 -9.59 28.05
CA GLN A 326 15.53 -10.88 28.15
C GLN A 326 16.39 -11.15 26.91
N LYS A 327 15.84 -10.88 25.73
CA LYS A 327 16.58 -11.03 24.47
C LYS A 327 17.77 -10.08 24.35
N ARG A 328 17.65 -8.82 24.79
CA ARG A 328 18.80 -7.90 24.80
C ARG A 328 19.90 -8.31 25.77
N VAL A 329 19.54 -8.96 26.88
CA VAL A 329 20.51 -9.50 27.84
C VAL A 329 21.22 -10.71 27.22
N GLU A 330 20.48 -11.62 26.58
CA GLU A 330 21.05 -12.80 25.90
C GLU A 330 21.95 -12.40 24.72
N ASP A 331 21.55 -11.41 23.91
CA ASP A 331 22.34 -10.90 22.80
C ASP A 331 23.63 -10.22 23.32
N ALA A 332 23.55 -9.47 24.43
CA ALA A 332 24.71 -8.83 25.06
C ALA A 332 25.67 -9.83 25.74
N GLU A 333 25.13 -10.88 26.37
CA GLU A 333 25.92 -11.98 26.94
C GLU A 333 26.58 -12.82 25.84
N GLY A 334 25.90 -13.02 24.71
CA GLY A 334 26.46 -13.68 23.52
C GLY A 334 27.60 -12.89 22.88
N GLU A 335 27.45 -11.56 22.74
CA GLU A 335 28.53 -10.67 22.27
C GLU A 335 29.71 -10.63 23.25
N PHE A 336 29.45 -10.62 24.56
CA PHE A 336 30.49 -10.67 25.58
C PHE A 336 31.24 -12.01 25.55
N ALA A 337 30.54 -13.14 25.45
CA ALA A 337 31.14 -14.46 25.34
C ALA A 337 31.97 -14.62 24.05
N ALA A 338 31.48 -14.09 22.92
CA ALA A 338 32.23 -14.09 21.65
C ALA A 338 33.51 -13.23 21.74
N SER A 339 33.46 -12.10 22.44
CA SER A 339 34.63 -11.24 22.67
C SER A 339 35.67 -11.88 23.60
N VAL A 340 35.25 -12.68 24.60
CA VAL A 340 36.16 -13.37 25.52
C VAL A 340 36.82 -14.57 24.84
N ILE A 341 36.09 -15.31 23.99
CA ILE A 341 36.64 -16.47 23.25
C ILE A 341 37.56 -16.02 22.11
N GLY A 342 37.26 -14.89 21.44
CA GLY A 342 38.13 -14.31 20.40
C GLY A 342 39.47 -13.77 20.90
N GLY A 343 39.59 -13.47 22.20
CA GLY A 343 40.82 -12.96 22.82
C GLY A 343 41.89 -14.00 23.14
N PHE A 344 41.57 -15.31 23.06
CA PHE A 344 42.49 -16.39 23.40
C PHE A 344 43.16 -17.06 22.18
N SER A 345 42.92 -16.58 20.94
CA SER A 345 43.50 -17.16 19.72
C SER A 345 44.71 -16.39 19.16
N SER A 346 45.37 -15.58 19.98
CA SER A 346 46.60 -14.89 19.62
C SER A 346 47.55 -14.85 20.81
N TYR A 347 48.13 -16.01 21.14
CA TYR A 347 49.42 -16.14 21.80
C TYR A 347 50.15 -17.36 21.26
#